data_AF-A0A955W7I8-F1
#
_entry.id   AF-A0A955W7I8-F1
#
_cell.length_a   1.000
_cell.length_b   1.000
_cell.length_c   1.000
_cell.angle_alpha   90.00
_cell.angle_beta   90.00
_cell.angle_gamma   90.00
#
_symmetry.space_group_name_H-M   'P 1'
#
loop_
_entity.id
_entity.type
_entity.pdbx_description
1 polymer ?
#
loop_
_entity_poly.entity_id
_entity_poly.type
_entity_poly.pdbx_seq_one_letter_code
_entity_poly.pdbx_strand_id
1 'polypeptide(L)'
;MDITTRTALTSALTTHVASIAAVLRSQILNDAGPRAAAEQLHADENVGEDFEVWTDLLSRRAAVLWVLKSVYVRVLEDRGLLSPKRIVGGSSSQLFASLAPDLGETAYL
;
A
#
# COMPACT_ATOMS: atom_id res chain seq x y z
N MET A 1 9.21 -22.33 12.34
CA MET A 1 8.79 -22.32 10.93
C MET A 1 9.87 -23.00 10.12
N ASP A 2 9.54 -24.05 9.37
CA ASP A 2 10.50 -24.75 8.52
C ASP A 2 10.83 -23.96 7.24
N ILE A 3 11.86 -24.40 6.51
CA ILE A 3 12.37 -23.69 5.34
C ILE A 3 11.38 -23.69 4.16
N THR A 4 10.61 -24.76 4.00
CA THR A 4 9.63 -24.93 2.93
C THR A 4 8.48 -23.96 3.11
N THR A 5 7.95 -23.87 4.33
CA THR A 5 6.90 -22.92 4.71
C THR A 5 7.37 -21.49 4.50
N ARG A 6 8.61 -21.17 4.91
CA ARG A 6 9.19 -19.82 4.71
C ARG A 6 9.31 -19.47 3.22
N THR A 7 9.81 -20.39 2.40
CA THR A 7 9.95 -20.18 0.95
C THR A 7 8.59 -20.01 0.28
N ALA A 8 7.59 -20.81 0.64
CA ALA A 8 6.24 -20.67 0.12
C ALA A 8 5.62 -19.31 0.47
N LEU A 9 5.73 -18.89 1.73
CA LEU A 9 5.20 -17.59 2.18
C LEU A 9 5.89 -16.40 1.50
N THR A 10 7.22 -16.45 1.38
CA THR A 10 7.97 -15.37 0.71
C THR A 10 7.65 -15.30 -0.78
N SER A 11 7.51 -16.43 -1.46
CA SER A 11 7.08 -16.48 -2.87
C SER A 11 5.66 -15.93 -3.08
N ALA A 12 4.72 -16.28 -2.19
CA ALA A 12 3.37 -15.74 -2.23
C ALA A 12 3.38 -14.22 -2.01
N LEU A 13 4.18 -13.74 -1.04
CA LEU A 13 4.32 -12.31 -0.76
C LEU A 13 4.88 -11.54 -1.96
N THR A 14 5.91 -12.07 -2.63
CA THR A 14 6.46 -11.48 -3.86
C THR A 14 5.38 -11.33 -4.93
N THR A 15 4.52 -12.34 -5.09
CA THR A 15 3.42 -12.30 -6.06
C THR A 15 2.41 -11.20 -5.72
N HIS A 16 2.03 -11.07 -4.45
CA HIS A 16 1.12 -10.01 -4.01
C HIS A 16 1.71 -8.61 -4.20
N VAL A 17 2.98 -8.41 -3.84
CA VAL A 17 3.68 -7.13 -4.05
C VAL A 17 3.69 -6.77 -5.53
N ALA A 18 4.01 -7.71 -6.42
CA ALA A 18 3.99 -7.47 -7.86
C ALA A 18 2.60 -7.08 -8.37
N SER A 19 1.55 -7.76 -7.90
CA SER A 19 0.17 -7.45 -8.26
C SER A 19 -0.25 -6.05 -7.79
N ILE A 20 0.07 -5.68 -6.55
CA ILE A 20 -0.25 -4.35 -6.00
C ILE A 20 0.51 -3.27 -6.77
N ALA A 21 1.80 -3.48 -7.05
CA ALA A 21 2.61 -2.55 -7.81
C ALA A 21 2.04 -2.32 -9.23
N ALA A 22 1.58 -3.38 -9.90
CA ALA A 22 0.95 -3.26 -11.21
C ALA A 22 -0.34 -2.42 -11.17
N VAL A 23 -1.18 -2.62 -10.15
CA VAL A 23 -2.41 -1.82 -9.95
C VAL A 23 -2.08 -0.36 -9.70
N LEU A 24 -1.15 -0.08 -8.77
CA LEU A 24 -0.73 1.29 -8.45
C LEU A 24 -0.15 2.00 -9.67
N ARG A 25 0.72 1.32 -10.42
CA ARG A 25 1.30 1.86 -11.65
C ARG A 25 0.22 2.19 -12.67
N SER A 26 -0.74 1.28 -12.86
CA SER A 26 -1.87 1.50 -13.76
C SER A 26 -2.70 2.73 -13.36
N GLN A 27 -3.00 2.89 -12.06
CA GLN A 27 -3.74 4.05 -11.57
C GLN A 27 -2.97 5.36 -11.81
N ILE A 28 -1.67 5.38 -11.49
CA ILE A 28 -0.83 6.57 -11.72
C ILE A 28 -0.78 6.94 -13.19
N LEU A 29 -0.66 5.97 -14.11
CA LEU A 29 -0.50 6.27 -15.53
C LEU A 29 -1.81 6.65 -16.22
N ASN A 30 -2.95 6.12 -15.76
CA ASN A 30 -4.25 6.26 -16.43
C ASN A 30 -5.14 7.34 -15.81
N ASP A 31 -4.95 7.70 -14.54
CA ASP A 31 -5.79 8.69 -13.86
C ASP A 31 -5.13 10.06 -13.82
N ALA A 32 -5.83 11.10 -14.32
CA ALA A 32 -5.25 12.43 -14.51
C ALA A 32 -4.72 13.09 -13.22
N GLY A 33 -5.39 12.88 -12.09
CA GLY A 33 -4.98 13.46 -10.80
C GLY A 33 -3.67 12.84 -10.27
N PRO A 34 -3.64 11.51 -10.02
CA PRO A 34 -2.44 10.80 -9.63
C PRO A 34 -1.26 10.99 -10.59
N ARG A 35 -1.54 11.04 -11.90
CA ARG A 35 -0.51 11.28 -12.92
C ARG A 35 0.17 12.64 -12.75
N ALA A 36 -0.61 13.71 -12.66
CA ALA A 36 -0.07 15.05 -12.51
C ALA A 36 0.76 15.21 -11.23
N ALA A 37 0.30 14.62 -10.12
CA ALA A 37 1.04 14.62 -8.87
C ALA A 37 2.37 13.84 -8.99
N ALA A 38 2.36 12.71 -9.69
CA ALA A 38 3.55 11.91 -9.94
C ALA A 38 4.55 12.61 -10.87
N GLU A 39 4.08 13.27 -11.94
CA GLU A 39 4.93 14.05 -12.86
C GLU A 39 5.59 15.24 -12.14
N GLN A 40 4.85 15.93 -11.27
CA GLN A 40 5.41 16.99 -10.44
C GLN A 40 6.48 16.45 -9.48
N LEU A 41 6.19 15.35 -8.79
CA LEU A 41 7.16 14.73 -7.88
C LEU A 41 8.42 14.26 -8.61
N HIS A 42 8.28 13.66 -9.80
CA HIS A 42 9.41 13.25 -10.63
C HIS A 42 10.30 14.44 -11.02
N ALA A 43 9.69 15.56 -11.41
CA ALA A 43 10.40 16.80 -11.70
C ALA A 43 11.11 17.36 -10.46
N ASP A 44 10.44 17.33 -9.29
CA ASP A 44 10.98 17.83 -8.02
C ASP A 44 12.17 16.98 -7.53
N GLU A 45 12.11 15.65 -7.70
CA GLU A 45 13.20 14.74 -7.35
C GLU A 45 14.41 14.88 -8.30
N ASN A 46 14.22 15.50 -9.48
CA ASN A 46 15.24 15.73 -10.51
C ASN A 46 16.09 14.49 -10.78
N VAL A 47 15.42 13.36 -10.93
CA VAL A 47 16.06 12.06 -11.19
C VAL A 47 16.43 11.93 -12.67
N GLY A 48 17.51 11.22 -12.95
CA GLY A 48 17.97 11.00 -14.33
C GLY A 48 17.19 9.92 -15.09
N GLU A 49 16.32 9.17 -14.40
CA GLU A 49 15.48 8.15 -15.02
C GLU A 49 14.23 8.73 -15.69
N ASP A 50 13.80 8.11 -16.78
CA ASP A 50 12.54 8.42 -17.44
C ASP A 50 11.34 8.20 -16.52
N PHE A 51 10.29 9.02 -16.68
CA PHE A 51 9.09 8.99 -15.85
C PHE A 51 8.47 7.59 -15.73
N GLU A 52 8.40 6.82 -16.82
CA GLU A 52 7.81 5.47 -16.78
C GLU A 52 8.63 4.47 -15.96
N VAL A 53 9.96 4.55 -16.02
CA VAL A 53 10.88 3.70 -15.26
C VAL A 53 10.83 4.09 -13.78
N TRP A 54 10.86 5.39 -13.51
CA TRP A 54 10.71 5.92 -12.16
C TRP A 54 9.36 5.51 -11.54
N THR A 55 8.26 5.59 -12.30
CA THR A 55 6.93 5.19 -11.83
C THR A 55 6.84 3.70 -11.53
N ASP A 56 7.54 2.84 -12.29
CA ASP A 56 7.65 1.41 -11.96
C ASP A 56 8.29 1.19 -10.59
N LEU A 57 9.42 1.87 -10.36
CA LEU A 57 10.17 1.76 -9.11
C LEU A 57 9.37 2.32 -7.92
N LEU A 58 8.72 3.46 -8.10
CA LEU A 58 7.82 4.07 -7.13
C LEU A 58 6.71 3.09 -6.73
N SER A 59 6.04 2.49 -7.72
CA SER A 59 4.92 1.57 -7.49
C SER A 59 5.35 0.31 -6.73
N ARG A 60 6.52 -0.25 -7.05
CA ARG A 60 7.09 -1.39 -6.31
C ARG A 60 7.43 -1.04 -4.86
N ARG A 61 8.04 0.14 -4.62
CA ARG A 61 8.36 0.62 -3.27
C ARG A 61 7.08 0.84 -2.45
N ALA A 62 6.08 1.48 -3.04
CA ALA A 62 4.78 1.70 -2.43
C ALA A 62 4.08 0.38 -2.07
N ALA A 63 4.10 -0.61 -2.98
CA ALA A 63 3.53 -1.93 -2.75
C ALA A 63 4.21 -2.67 -1.57
N VAL A 64 5.54 -2.62 -1.49
CA VAL A 64 6.28 -3.20 -0.35
C VAL A 64 5.91 -2.49 0.94
N LEU A 65 5.90 -1.15 0.95
CA LEU A 65 5.54 -0.36 2.14
C LEU A 65 4.12 -0.65 2.61
N TRP A 66 3.18 -0.79 1.68
CA TRP A 66 1.80 -1.15 1.97
C TRP A 66 1.72 -2.49 2.72
N VAL A 67 2.34 -3.53 2.16
CA VAL A 67 2.40 -4.86 2.79
C VAL A 67 3.04 -4.82 4.18
N LEU A 68 4.16 -4.12 4.33
CA LEU A 68 4.84 -3.99 5.62
C LEU A 68 3.96 -3.27 6.66
N LYS A 69 3.27 -2.20 6.26
CA LYS A 69 2.30 -1.51 7.13
C LYS A 69 1.15 -2.43 7.53
N SER A 70 0.59 -3.23 6.59
CA SER A 70 -0.47 -4.18 6.91
C SER A 70 -0.01 -5.23 7.93
N VAL A 71 1.18 -5.80 7.76
CA VAL A 71 1.76 -6.75 8.72
C VAL A 71 1.96 -6.10 10.08
N TYR A 72 2.51 -4.88 10.11
CA TYR A 72 2.71 -4.13 11.35
C TYR A 72 1.39 -3.89 12.10
N VAL A 73 0.37 -3.36 11.42
CA VAL A 73 -0.97 -3.15 11.98
C VAL A 73 -1.55 -4.45 12.51
N ARG A 74 -1.41 -5.55 11.76
CA ARG A 74 -1.90 -6.87 12.18
C ARG A 74 -1.23 -7.35 13.47
N VAL A 75 0.09 -7.16 13.60
CA VAL A 75 0.81 -7.49 14.84
C VAL A 75 0.29 -6.68 16.01
N LEU A 76 0.00 -5.38 15.83
CA LEU A 76 -0.58 -4.56 16.89
C LEU A 76 -1.96 -5.05 17.32
N GLU A 77 -2.81 -5.44 16.36
CA GLU A 77 -4.12 -6.03 16.65
C GLU A 77 -4.02 -7.35 17.42
N ASP A 78 -3.12 -8.24 17.00
CA ASP A 78 -2.92 -9.55 17.64
C ASP A 78 -2.37 -9.43 19.06
N ARG A 79 -1.63 -8.36 19.33
CA ARG A 79 -1.10 -8.05 20.66
C ARG A 79 -2.10 -7.26 21.51
N GLY A 80 -3.28 -6.91 20.98
CA GLY A 80 -4.26 -6.07 21.66
C GLY A 80 -3.80 -4.62 21.89
N LEU A 81 -2.76 -4.18 21.16
CA LEU A 81 -2.18 -2.83 21.26
C LEU A 81 -2.89 -1.81 20.38
N LEU A 82 -3.71 -2.28 19.43
CA LEU A 82 -4.52 -1.44 18.56
C LEU A 82 -5.99 -1.82 18.70
N SER A 83 -6.79 -0.85 19.15
CA SER A 83 -8.24 -0.90 19.12
C SER A 83 -8.77 0.43 18.56
N PRO A 84 -9.71 0.40 17.62
CA PRO A 84 -10.34 -0.79 17.09
C PRO A 84 -9.50 -1.55 16.05
N LYS A 85 -9.83 -2.82 15.83
CA LYS A 85 -9.22 -3.63 14.76
C LYS A 85 -9.58 -3.02 13.40
N ARG A 86 -8.56 -2.83 12.55
CA ARG A 86 -8.67 -2.24 11.21
C ARG A 86 -8.71 -3.31 10.12
N ILE A 87 -7.96 -4.40 10.27
CA ILE A 87 -7.80 -5.46 9.28
C ILE A 87 -8.67 -6.66 9.63
N VAL A 88 -8.62 -7.14 10.87
CA VAL A 88 -9.47 -8.26 11.32
C VAL A 88 -10.82 -7.75 11.80
N GLY A 89 -11.73 -7.54 10.86
CA GLY A 89 -13.15 -7.31 11.11
C GLY A 89 -13.81 -6.41 10.06
N GLY A 90 -14.89 -6.89 9.45
CA GLY A 90 -15.67 -6.21 8.41
C GLY A 90 -16.41 -4.94 8.84
N SER A 91 -16.15 -4.43 10.04
CA SER A 91 -16.69 -3.18 10.56
C SER A 91 -15.67 -2.04 10.64
N SER A 92 -14.43 -2.24 10.21
CA SER A 92 -13.39 -1.20 10.33
C SER A 92 -13.69 0.05 9.50
N SER A 93 -14.34 -0.10 8.34
CA SER A 93 -14.80 1.01 7.51
C SER A 93 -15.97 1.76 8.17
N GLN A 94 -16.96 1.04 8.69
CA GLN A 94 -18.06 1.61 9.47
C GLN A 94 -17.57 2.34 10.73
N LEU A 95 -16.55 1.80 11.38
CA LEU A 95 -16.03 2.37 12.60
C LEU A 95 -15.13 3.58 12.33
N PHE A 96 -14.35 3.57 11.26
CA PHE A 96 -13.66 4.77 10.78
C PHE A 96 -14.66 5.89 10.46
N ALA A 97 -15.73 5.57 9.72
CA ALA A 97 -16.80 6.53 9.43
C ALA A 97 -17.48 7.07 10.71
N SER A 98 -17.55 6.27 11.77
CA SER A 98 -18.10 6.73 13.06
C SER A 98 -17.13 7.59 13.89
N LEU A 99 -15.83 7.34 13.80
CA LEU A 99 -14.79 8.00 14.60
C LEU A 99 -14.22 9.25 13.93
N ALA A 100 -14.22 9.29 12.60
CA ALA A 100 -13.69 10.39 11.80
C ALA A 100 -14.63 10.70 10.62
N PRO A 101 -15.86 11.19 10.90
CA PRO A 101 -16.89 11.39 9.87
C PRO A 101 -16.50 12.41 8.80
N ASP A 102 -15.60 13.33 9.13
CA ASP A 102 -15.14 14.38 8.20
C ASP A 102 -13.95 13.94 7.32
N LEU A 103 -13.40 12.73 7.56
CA LEU A 103 -12.30 12.19 6.77
C LEU A 103 -12.84 11.23 5.70
N GLY A 104 -12.42 11.47 4.46
CA GLY A 104 -12.84 10.67 3.30
C GLY A 104 -12.17 9.30 3.22
N GLU A 105 -12.61 8.50 2.25
CA GLU A 105 -12.12 7.13 2.02
C GLU A 105 -10.60 7.06 1.80
N THR A 106 -10.00 8.11 1.22
CA THR A 106 -8.56 8.26 1.03
C THR A 106 -7.77 8.36 2.35
N ALA A 107 -8.40 8.78 3.44
CA ALA A 107 -7.78 8.82 4.77
C ALA A 107 -7.96 7.50 5.54
N TYR A 108 -8.86 6.63 5.07
CA TYR A 108 -9.10 5.29 5.62
C TYR A 108 -8.15 4.23 5.06
N LEU A 109 -7.82 4.35 3.76
CA LEU A 109 -6.82 3.54 3.04
C LEU A 109 -5.40 4.01 3.41
#